data_AF-A0A952DA14-F1
#
_entry.id   AF-A0A952DA14-F1
#
_cell.length_a   1.000
_cell.length_b   1.000
_cell.length_c   1.000
_cell.angle_alpha   90.00
_cell.angle_beta   90.00
_cell.angle_gamma   90.00
#
_symmetry.space_group_name_H-M   'P 1'
#
loop_
_entity.id
_entity.type
_entity.pdbx_description
1 polymer ?
#
loop_
_entity_poly.entity_id
_entity_poly.type
_entity_poly.pdbx_seq_one_letter_code
_entity_poly.pdbx_strand_id
1 'polypeptide(L)'
;MRGLAAVCLLIVAMHRAAAQAPDEIRVEAGAAEVRQAGNRSRPAALFGVTYRRTTERLVTTASGSVTAAHDSIGTAQGLLAMRYQLPRFPKWRVESGVAGAIFGLNSLSGGGNGAVFTRVQRARGARGAWAGAAGSVTNRSGHNMPTTTYDAGVWGEFKRTSGTLAAVLTRSHDTDLLAASSLPSRRPVGPYVVRDASITLQQTFSALDLAAIGTIRAGEGVATRVNDRSLMLAAAFYLTPVVALTVSGGRQLADPLRALPDAKFVSASIRVLFLRRDPAVLQIDRYGAIALMKPDPDGGATLTIRVLANSAARVEAYGTFSSWQPVPMQWVLDAWELQVHLPPGPQRVAVRVNGSQWRAPANLTKVTDEFGGEAGMVVVP
;
A
#
# COMPACT_ATOMS: atom_id res chain seq x y z
N MET A 1 -30.93 1.22 27.54
CA MET A 1 -30.05 1.88 26.56
C MET A 1 -30.27 1.25 25.19
N ARG A 2 -30.80 1.99 24.21
CA ARG A 2 -30.97 1.49 22.83
C ARG A 2 -29.59 1.41 22.18
N GLY A 3 -29.19 0.22 21.73
CA GLY A 3 -27.89 -0.03 21.11
C GLY A 3 -27.76 0.73 19.80
N LEU A 4 -26.83 1.68 19.75
CA LEU A 4 -26.43 2.40 18.54
C LEU A 4 -25.57 1.47 17.70
N ALA A 5 -25.92 1.26 16.42
CA ALA A 5 -25.17 0.39 15.52
C ALA A 5 -24.39 1.21 14.49
N ALA A 6 -23.09 0.96 14.39
CA ALA A 6 -22.13 1.91 13.87
C ALA A 6 -20.95 1.20 13.20
N VAL A 7 -21.11 0.69 11.97
CA VAL A 7 -19.99 -0.01 11.33
C VAL A 7 -19.26 0.86 10.36
N CYS A 8 -17.95 0.82 10.55
CA CYS A 8 -16.98 1.42 9.71
C CYS A 8 -16.30 0.29 8.96
N LEU A 9 -16.67 0.13 7.69
CA LEU A 9 -15.92 -0.71 6.77
C LEU A 9 -14.60 -0.01 6.51
N LEU A 10 -13.57 -0.49 7.21
CA LEU A 10 -12.19 -0.15 6.91
C LEU A 10 -11.94 -0.56 5.46
N ILE A 11 -11.82 0.42 4.58
CA ILE A 11 -10.87 0.28 3.47
C ILE A 11 -9.52 0.25 4.17
N VAL A 12 -9.10 -0.95 4.56
CA VAL A 12 -7.77 -1.18 5.11
C VAL A 12 -6.82 -0.69 4.02
N ALA A 13 -6.18 0.45 4.25
CA ALA A 13 -4.94 0.80 3.57
C ALA A 13 -3.98 -0.33 3.91
N MET A 14 -3.98 -1.35 3.06
CA MET A 14 -3.21 -2.55 3.26
C MET A 14 -1.76 -2.13 3.41
N HIS A 15 -1.18 -2.51 4.55
CA HIS A 15 0.23 -2.34 4.85
C HIS A 15 1.01 -3.31 3.95
N ARG A 16 1.02 -3.06 2.64
CA ARG A 16 2.23 -3.34 1.88
C ARG A 16 3.28 -2.46 2.54
N ALA A 17 4.41 -3.05 2.94
CA ALA A 17 5.62 -2.27 3.15
C ALA A 17 5.75 -1.41 1.88
N ALA A 18 5.46 -0.13 2.01
CA ALA A 18 4.90 0.65 0.91
C ALA A 18 5.96 1.11 -0.10
N ALA A 19 6.91 0.24 -0.42
CA ALA A 19 7.89 0.47 -1.46
C ALA A 19 7.27 0.46 -2.87
N GLN A 20 6.14 -0.22 -3.09
CA GLN A 20 5.64 -0.46 -4.45
C GLN A 20 4.11 -0.67 -4.49
N ALA A 21 3.30 0.39 -4.43
CA ALA A 21 1.94 0.30 -4.97
C ALA A 21 1.72 1.51 -5.87
N PRO A 22 1.10 1.32 -7.04
CA PRO A 22 0.97 2.37 -8.03
C PRO A 22 0.11 3.52 -7.52
N ASP A 23 0.29 4.68 -8.16
CA ASP A 23 -0.62 5.79 -8.00
C ASP A 23 -2.01 5.34 -8.42
N GLU A 24 -2.98 5.57 -7.55
CA GLU A 24 -4.35 5.19 -7.83
C GLU A 24 -5.38 6.18 -7.31
N ILE A 25 -6.47 6.30 -8.08
CA ILE A 25 -7.75 6.77 -7.58
C ILE A 25 -8.72 5.62 -7.75
N ARG A 26 -9.32 5.21 -6.64
CA ARG A 26 -10.25 4.10 -6.55
C ARG A 26 -11.54 4.60 -5.93
N VAL A 27 -12.65 4.28 -6.57
CA VAL A 27 -14.00 4.48 -6.01
C VAL A 27 -14.66 3.13 -5.88
N GLU A 28 -15.37 2.92 -4.79
CA GLU A 28 -16.08 1.68 -4.49
C GLU A 28 -17.47 2.02 -3.97
N ALA A 29 -18.50 1.40 -4.54
CA ALA A 29 -19.88 1.59 -4.13
C ALA A 29 -20.61 0.25 -4.09
N GLY A 30 -21.45 0.05 -3.09
CA GLY A 30 -22.19 -1.21 -2.96
C GLY A 30 -23.01 -1.31 -1.70
N ALA A 31 -23.19 -2.54 -1.23
CA ALA A 31 -24.01 -2.85 -0.07
C ALA A 31 -23.27 -3.79 0.88
N ALA A 32 -23.62 -3.70 2.16
CA ALA A 32 -23.22 -4.66 3.17
C ALA A 32 -24.38 -5.06 4.07
N GLU A 33 -24.27 -6.26 4.61
CA GLU A 33 -24.97 -6.64 5.81
C GLU A 33 -24.00 -6.64 6.98
N VAL A 34 -24.43 -6.03 8.08
CA VAL A 34 -23.53 -5.75 9.18
C VAL A 34 -24.16 -6.04 10.53
N ARG A 35 -23.43 -6.73 11.41
CA ARG A 35 -23.86 -7.11 12.75
C ARG A 35 -22.82 -6.71 13.79
N GLN A 36 -23.24 -5.95 14.79
CA GLN A 36 -22.41 -5.61 15.95
C GLN A 36 -22.81 -6.38 17.20
N ALA A 37 -21.90 -6.45 18.18
CA ALA A 37 -22.19 -7.06 19.46
C ALA A 37 -23.45 -6.44 20.10
N GLY A 38 -24.39 -7.29 20.51
CA GLY A 38 -25.66 -6.86 21.13
C GLY A 38 -26.72 -6.31 20.15
N ASN A 39 -26.45 -6.23 18.85
CA ASN A 39 -27.35 -5.67 17.85
C ASN A 39 -27.74 -6.71 16.77
N ARG A 40 -28.93 -6.56 16.18
CA ARG A 40 -29.36 -7.33 14.99
C ARG A 40 -28.54 -6.93 13.76
N SER A 41 -28.46 -7.82 12.77
CA SER A 41 -27.85 -7.48 11.48
C SER A 41 -28.66 -6.40 10.76
N ARG A 42 -27.98 -5.55 9.99
CA ARG A 42 -28.59 -4.42 9.28
C ARG A 42 -28.02 -4.29 7.87
N PRO A 43 -28.87 -4.08 6.85
CA PRO A 43 -28.40 -3.70 5.52
C PRO A 43 -27.89 -2.25 5.55
N ALA A 44 -26.82 -2.00 4.80
CA ALA A 44 -26.24 -0.68 4.65
C ALA A 44 -25.71 -0.46 3.23
N ALA A 45 -25.87 0.76 2.74
CA ALA A 45 -25.20 1.22 1.54
C ALA A 45 -23.78 1.67 1.87
N LEU A 46 -22.85 1.42 0.97
CA LEU A 46 -21.43 1.72 1.11
C LEU A 46 -20.96 2.60 -0.03
N PHE A 47 -20.18 3.61 0.31
CA PHE A 47 -19.43 4.40 -0.65
C PHE A 47 -18.04 4.67 -0.10
N GLY A 48 -17.02 4.52 -0.94
CA GLY A 48 -15.64 4.68 -0.56
C GLY A 48 -14.80 5.26 -1.68
N VAL A 49 -13.85 6.11 -1.31
CA VAL A 49 -12.87 6.68 -2.22
C VAL A 49 -11.49 6.48 -1.61
N THR A 50 -10.53 6.07 -2.42
CA THR A 50 -9.12 5.99 -2.04
C THR A 50 -8.29 6.70 -3.10
N TYR A 51 -7.37 7.53 -2.63
CA TYR A 51 -6.36 8.21 -3.41
C TYR A 51 -5.00 7.83 -2.87
N ARG A 52 -4.09 7.46 -3.76
CA ARG A 52 -2.70 7.19 -3.44
C ARG A 52 -1.81 7.86 -4.46
N ARG A 53 -0.78 8.54 -3.98
CA ARG A 53 0.27 9.13 -4.80
C ARG A 53 1.63 8.90 -4.19
N THR A 54 2.57 8.49 -5.02
CA THR A 54 3.95 8.15 -4.66
C THR A 54 4.89 9.02 -5.47
N THR A 55 5.67 9.86 -4.81
CA THR A 55 6.83 10.56 -5.39
C THR A 55 8.11 9.89 -4.89
N GLU A 56 9.28 10.39 -5.31
CA GLU A 56 10.57 9.82 -4.92
C GLU A 56 10.79 9.75 -3.41
N ARG A 57 10.27 10.74 -2.68
CA ARG A 57 10.45 10.85 -1.22
C ARG A 57 9.16 10.89 -0.43
N LEU A 58 8.01 11.10 -1.06
CA LEU A 58 6.73 11.25 -0.36
C LEU A 58 5.71 10.24 -0.85
N VAL A 59 5.07 9.53 0.08
CA VAL A 59 3.89 8.70 -0.20
C VAL A 59 2.72 9.30 0.53
N THR A 60 1.69 9.67 -0.22
CA THR A 60 0.43 10.19 0.29
C THR A 60 -0.66 9.17 0.03
N THR A 61 -1.42 8.85 1.07
CA THR A 61 -2.62 8.02 0.98
C THR A 61 -3.76 8.78 1.65
N ALA A 62 -4.84 8.99 0.93
CA ALA A 62 -6.08 9.52 1.47
C ALA A 62 -7.20 8.53 1.18
N SER A 63 -8.08 8.29 2.14
CA SER A 63 -9.26 7.47 1.93
C SER A 63 -10.44 8.02 2.69
N GLY A 64 -11.61 8.00 2.07
CA GLY A 64 -12.87 8.33 2.71
C GLY A 64 -13.86 7.19 2.52
N SER A 65 -14.69 6.92 3.52
CA SER A 65 -15.81 5.99 3.38
C SER A 65 -17.02 6.47 4.15
N VAL A 66 -18.19 6.19 3.60
CA VAL A 66 -19.48 6.47 4.23
C VAL A 66 -20.31 5.18 4.16
N THR A 67 -20.91 4.82 5.29
CA THR A 67 -21.89 3.75 5.37
C THR A 67 -23.21 4.35 5.81
N ALA A 68 -24.28 4.07 5.09
CA ALA A 68 -25.63 4.53 5.42
C ALA A 68 -26.55 3.34 5.66
N ALA A 69 -27.02 3.17 6.90
CA ALA A 69 -28.01 2.14 7.25
C ALA A 69 -29.44 2.66 7.08
N HIS A 70 -30.38 1.74 6.86
CA HIS A 70 -31.81 2.02 6.62
C HIS A 70 -32.51 2.78 7.76
N ASP A 71 -31.96 2.74 8.99
CA ASP A 71 -32.51 3.39 10.19
C ASP A 71 -31.86 4.75 10.50
N SER A 72 -31.33 5.42 9.47
CA SER A 72 -30.70 6.75 9.54
C SER A 72 -29.40 6.83 10.36
N ILE A 73 -28.83 5.69 10.76
CA ILE A 73 -27.51 5.65 11.38
C ILE A 73 -26.45 5.55 10.28
N GLY A 74 -25.74 6.65 10.07
CA GLY A 74 -24.61 6.73 9.15
C GLY A 74 -23.28 6.75 9.88
N THR A 75 -22.27 6.11 9.32
CA THR A 75 -20.87 6.33 9.68
C THR A 75 -20.15 7.04 8.54
N ALA A 76 -19.24 7.93 8.90
CA ALA A 76 -18.27 8.49 7.98
C ALA A 76 -16.87 8.33 8.54
N GLN A 77 -15.91 8.01 7.69
CA GLN A 77 -14.51 7.95 8.04
C GLN A 77 -13.64 8.61 6.98
N GLY A 78 -12.60 9.27 7.45
CA GLY A 78 -11.51 9.78 6.62
C GLY A 78 -10.19 9.34 7.20
N LEU A 79 -9.24 9.01 6.33
CA LEU A 79 -7.84 8.78 6.70
C LEU A 79 -6.96 9.56 5.73
N LEU A 80 -5.94 10.19 6.28
CA LEU A 80 -4.87 10.84 5.53
C LEU A 80 -3.54 10.41 6.14
N ALA A 81 -2.67 9.80 5.34
CA ALA A 81 -1.34 9.42 5.74
C ALA A 81 -0.33 10.00 4.74
N MET A 82 0.69 10.66 5.29
CA MET A 82 1.83 11.16 4.53
C MET A 82 3.08 10.55 5.11
N ARG A 83 3.93 9.98 4.26
CA ARG A 83 5.14 9.30 4.66
C ARG A 83 6.32 9.78 3.84
N TYR A 84 7.32 10.29 4.52
CA TYR A 84 8.57 10.75 3.95
C TYR A 84 9.66 9.69 4.07
N GLN A 85 10.35 9.42 2.96
CA GLN A 85 11.54 8.55 2.93
C GLN A 85 12.79 9.40 3.13
N LEU A 86 13.52 9.13 4.20
CA LEU A 86 14.79 9.79 4.47
C LEU A 86 15.89 9.29 3.52
N PRO A 87 16.96 10.08 3.29
CA PRO A 87 18.10 9.67 2.47
C PRO A 87 18.67 8.31 2.88
N ARG A 88 19.08 7.51 1.89
CA ARG A 88 19.40 6.08 2.05
C ARG A 88 20.66 5.90 2.92
N PHE A 89 20.54 5.10 3.97
CA PHE A 89 21.69 4.40 4.54
C PHE A 89 21.91 3.09 3.76
N PRO A 90 23.15 2.59 3.61
CA PRO A 90 23.48 1.49 2.68
C PRO A 90 22.65 0.20 2.84
N LYS A 91 22.12 -0.06 4.03
CA LYS A 91 21.35 -1.28 4.35
C LYS A 91 20.01 -1.01 5.03
N TRP A 92 19.73 0.25 5.38
CA TRP A 92 18.58 0.64 6.19
C TRP A 92 17.87 1.80 5.54
N ARG A 93 16.54 1.74 5.54
CA ARG A 93 15.70 2.86 5.15
C ARG A 93 14.96 3.34 6.40
N VAL A 94 14.99 4.64 6.61
CA VAL A 94 14.21 5.28 7.67
C VAL A 94 13.07 6.02 6.99
N GLU A 95 11.86 5.80 7.49
CA GLU A 95 10.67 6.51 7.06
C GLU A 95 10.00 7.16 8.27
N SER A 96 9.54 8.39 8.09
CA SER A 96 8.77 9.11 9.10
C SER A 96 7.54 9.69 8.44
N GLY A 97 6.47 9.87 9.22
CA GLY A 97 5.24 10.35 8.64
C GLY A 97 4.23 10.81 9.66
N VAL A 98 3.14 11.34 9.12
CA VAL A 98 1.97 11.74 9.87
C VAL A 98 0.78 10.96 9.34
N ALA A 99 -0.10 10.55 10.24
CA ALA A 99 -1.37 9.93 9.90
C ALA A 99 -2.48 10.59 10.72
N GLY A 100 -3.59 10.87 10.08
CA GLY A 100 -4.80 11.37 10.70
C GLY A 100 -5.98 10.50 10.31
N ALA A 101 -6.87 10.23 11.25
CA ALA A 101 -8.15 9.62 10.99
C ALA A 101 -9.26 10.44 11.65
N ILE A 102 -10.37 10.62 10.94
CA ILE A 102 -11.60 11.16 11.49
C ILE A 102 -12.68 10.09 11.39
N PHE A 103 -13.55 10.03 12.38
CA PHE A 103 -14.68 9.14 12.39
C PHE A 103 -15.88 9.84 13.02
N GLY A 104 -17.04 9.67 12.39
CA GLY A 104 -18.28 10.28 12.82
C GLY A 104 -19.41 9.27 12.73
N LEU A 105 -20.31 9.38 13.70
CA LEU A 105 -21.56 8.66 13.74
C LEU A 105 -22.67 9.70 13.84
N ASN A 106 -23.71 9.60 13.03
CA ASN A 106 -24.81 10.57 13.09
C ASN A 106 -25.45 10.68 14.49
N SER A 107 -25.25 9.69 15.36
CA SER A 107 -25.80 9.59 16.71
C SER A 107 -24.78 9.70 17.85
N LEU A 108 -23.47 9.82 17.58
CA LEU A 108 -22.43 9.99 18.60
C LEU A 108 -21.50 11.14 18.17
N SER A 109 -21.02 11.92 19.14
CA SER A 109 -20.03 12.98 18.87
C SER A 109 -18.86 12.42 18.05
N GLY A 110 -18.49 13.12 16.98
CA GLY A 110 -17.34 12.77 16.15
C GLY A 110 -16.03 12.77 16.95
N GLY A 111 -15.05 12.04 16.43
CA GLY A 111 -13.71 11.99 16.99
C GLY A 111 -12.66 11.93 15.90
N GLY A 112 -11.42 12.14 16.29
CA GLY A 112 -10.30 12.04 15.37
C GLY A 112 -9.03 11.66 16.09
N ASN A 113 -8.11 11.04 15.37
CA ASN A 113 -6.78 10.70 15.86
C ASN A 113 -5.75 11.32 14.93
N GLY A 114 -4.69 11.88 15.52
CA GLY A 114 -3.49 12.30 14.81
C GLY A 114 -2.29 11.55 15.37
N ALA A 115 -1.40 11.09 14.49
CA ALA A 115 -0.22 10.32 14.83
C ALA A 115 1.00 10.82 14.06
N VAL A 116 2.14 10.85 14.75
CA VAL A 116 3.46 10.96 14.15
C VAL A 116 4.16 9.63 14.36
N PHE A 117 4.74 9.07 13.31
CA PHE A 117 5.41 7.78 13.37
C PHE A 117 6.78 7.82 12.71
N THR A 118 7.63 6.91 13.16
CA THR A 118 8.93 6.62 12.55
C THR A 118 9.13 5.11 12.49
N ARG A 119 9.61 4.63 11.35
CA ARG A 119 9.98 3.23 11.13
C ARG A 119 11.36 3.13 10.51
N VAL A 120 12.07 2.10 10.94
CA VAL A 120 13.31 1.65 10.32
C VAL A 120 13.00 0.32 9.62
N GLN A 121 13.40 0.20 8.37
CA GLN A 121 13.18 -1.01 7.58
C GLN A 121 14.44 -1.45 6.86
N ARG A 122 14.52 -2.75 6.63
CA ARG A 122 15.55 -3.40 5.83
C ARG A 122 14.89 -4.33 4.83
N ALA A 123 15.26 -4.20 3.57
CA ALA A 123 14.76 -5.03 2.49
C ALA A 123 15.92 -5.76 1.80
N ARG A 124 15.69 -7.01 1.40
CA ARG A 124 16.58 -7.80 0.55
C ARG A 124 15.74 -8.50 -0.52
N GLY A 125 15.78 -7.96 -1.74
CA GLY A 125 14.93 -8.44 -2.83
C GLY A 125 13.45 -8.33 -2.49
N ALA A 126 12.73 -9.44 -2.61
CA ALA A 126 11.29 -9.52 -2.39
C ALA A 126 10.89 -9.72 -0.91
N ARG A 127 11.79 -9.48 0.05
CA ARG A 127 11.51 -9.67 1.49
C ARG A 127 12.09 -8.54 2.31
N GLY A 128 11.49 -8.27 3.47
CA GLY A 128 12.02 -7.28 4.39
C GLY A 128 11.44 -7.39 5.79
N ALA A 129 12.01 -6.58 6.67
CA ALA A 129 11.58 -6.44 8.04
C ALA A 129 11.58 -4.95 8.40
N TRP A 130 10.76 -4.59 9.38
CA TRP A 130 10.67 -3.24 9.87
C TRP A 130 10.34 -3.24 11.36
N ALA A 131 10.71 -2.15 12.02
CA ALA A 131 10.31 -1.84 13.38
C ALA A 131 10.09 -0.33 13.49
N GLY A 132 9.15 0.09 14.34
CA GLY A 132 8.81 1.49 14.50
C GLY A 132 8.09 1.80 15.79
N ALA A 133 7.83 3.09 15.93
CA ALA A 133 7.05 3.64 17.00
C ALA A 133 6.23 4.84 16.49
N ALA A 134 5.11 5.08 17.15
CA ALA A 134 4.25 6.22 16.90
C ALA A 134 3.77 6.84 18.21
N GLY A 135 3.77 8.17 18.25
CA GLY A 135 3.06 8.96 19.25
C GLY A 135 1.77 9.47 18.62
N SER A 136 0.66 9.35 19.34
CA SER A 136 -0.66 9.73 18.82
C SER A 136 -1.49 10.44 19.88
N VAL A 137 -2.41 11.29 19.42
CA VAL A 137 -3.42 11.91 20.25
C VAL A 137 -4.76 11.63 19.61
N THR A 138 -5.67 11.03 20.37
CA THR A 138 -7.08 10.94 19.98
C THR A 138 -7.85 12.05 20.66
N ASN A 139 -8.61 12.82 19.88
CA ASN A 139 -9.59 13.77 20.37
C ASN A 139 -10.99 13.17 20.26
N ARG A 140 -11.76 13.24 21.34
CA ARG A 140 -13.19 12.94 21.33
C ARG A 140 -13.92 13.84 22.32
N SER A 141 -15.01 14.46 21.86
CA SER A 141 -15.86 15.31 22.71
C SER A 141 -15.09 16.40 23.48
N GLY A 142 -13.98 16.90 22.90
CA GLY A 142 -13.13 17.91 23.53
C GLY A 142 -12.00 17.37 24.43
N HIS A 143 -11.92 16.06 24.65
CA HIS A 143 -10.86 15.43 25.44
C HIS A 143 -9.75 14.86 24.55
N ASN A 144 -8.49 15.21 24.87
CA ASN A 144 -7.30 14.72 24.19
C ASN A 144 -6.63 13.63 25.01
N MET A 145 -6.43 12.46 24.40
CA MET A 145 -5.84 11.32 25.07
C MET A 145 -4.60 10.83 24.32
N PRO A 146 -3.43 10.82 24.97
CA PRO A 146 -2.20 10.37 24.35
C PRO A 146 -2.16 8.84 24.26
N THR A 147 -1.61 8.35 23.16
CA THR A 147 -1.37 6.94 22.92
C THR A 147 0.02 6.75 22.32
N THR A 148 0.71 5.70 22.75
CA THR A 148 1.96 5.26 22.15
C THR A 148 1.77 3.90 21.52
N THR A 149 2.27 3.74 20.30
CA THR A 149 2.26 2.46 19.58
C THR A 149 3.68 2.07 19.24
N TYR A 150 4.02 0.80 19.43
CA TYR A 150 5.23 0.18 18.93
C TYR A 150 4.84 -0.93 17.99
N ASP A 151 5.50 -1.02 16.86
CA ASP A 151 5.11 -1.95 15.83
C ASP A 151 6.35 -2.57 15.19
N ALA A 152 6.28 -3.86 14.86
CA ALA A 152 7.35 -4.58 14.19
C ALA A 152 6.76 -5.64 13.28
N GLY A 153 7.44 -5.94 12.18
CA GLY A 153 6.93 -6.93 11.25
C GLY A 153 7.92 -7.35 10.19
N VAL A 154 7.50 -8.38 9.46
CA VAL A 154 8.20 -8.90 8.29
C VAL A 154 7.22 -8.96 7.12
N TRP A 155 7.75 -8.78 5.93
CA TRP A 155 7.00 -8.92 4.69
C TRP A 155 7.79 -9.72 3.67
N GLY A 156 7.06 -10.32 2.75
CA GLY A 156 7.65 -11.07 1.67
C GLY A 156 6.70 -11.20 0.48
N GLU A 157 7.29 -11.35 -0.69
CA GLU A 157 6.60 -11.68 -1.92
C GLU A 157 7.22 -12.94 -2.52
N PHE A 158 6.36 -13.81 -3.02
CA PHE A 158 6.73 -15.02 -3.72
C PHE A 158 5.75 -15.27 -4.86
N LYS A 159 6.25 -15.18 -6.10
CA LYS A 159 5.45 -15.28 -7.32
C LYS A 159 4.29 -14.28 -7.30
N ARG A 160 3.05 -14.77 -7.16
CA ARG A 160 1.82 -13.97 -7.17
C ARG A 160 1.24 -13.74 -5.77
N THR A 161 1.97 -14.15 -4.74
CA THR A 161 1.53 -14.07 -3.35
C THR A 161 2.41 -13.07 -2.62
N SER A 162 1.81 -12.15 -1.88
CA SER A 162 2.50 -11.31 -0.90
C SER A 162 1.92 -11.53 0.48
N GLY A 163 2.77 -11.37 1.49
CA GLY A 163 2.40 -11.59 2.86
C GLY A 163 3.13 -10.64 3.81
N THR A 164 2.44 -10.25 4.86
CA THR A 164 2.99 -9.46 5.97
C THR A 164 2.58 -10.13 7.28
N LEU A 165 3.54 -10.28 8.19
CA LEU A 165 3.29 -10.60 9.59
C LEU A 165 3.69 -9.39 10.43
N ALA A 166 2.82 -8.92 11.31
CA ALA A 166 3.07 -7.74 12.13
C ALA A 166 2.60 -7.96 13.57
N ALA A 167 3.39 -7.46 14.51
CA ALA A 167 3.03 -7.33 15.91
C ALA A 167 2.93 -5.84 16.28
N VAL A 168 1.90 -5.47 17.01
CA VAL A 168 1.62 -4.10 17.43
C VAL A 168 1.34 -4.10 18.93
N LEU A 169 2.02 -3.21 19.65
CA LEU A 169 1.78 -2.92 21.07
C LEU A 169 1.26 -1.50 21.18
N THR A 170 0.02 -1.35 21.63
CA THR A 170 -0.61 -0.05 21.85
C THR A 170 -0.81 0.16 23.34
N ARG A 171 -0.30 1.27 23.87
CA ARG A 171 -0.50 1.70 25.26
C ARG A 171 -1.23 3.04 25.26
N SER A 172 -2.37 3.09 25.93
CA SER A 172 -3.20 4.29 25.98
C SER A 172 -3.78 4.50 27.37
N HIS A 173 -4.04 5.77 27.69
CA HIS A 173 -4.76 6.19 28.90
C HIS A 173 -6.25 6.44 28.63
N ASP A 174 -6.74 6.12 27.42
CA ASP A 174 -8.07 6.47 26.96
C ASP A 174 -9.16 5.45 27.36
N THR A 175 -9.58 5.51 28.62
CA THR A 175 -10.61 4.61 29.16
C THR A 175 -11.98 4.80 28.53
N ASP A 176 -12.27 5.98 27.99
CA ASP A 176 -13.56 6.32 27.37
C ASP A 176 -13.68 5.71 25.97
N LEU A 177 -12.61 5.76 25.16
CA LEU A 177 -12.60 5.07 23.87
C LEU A 177 -12.63 3.55 24.03
N LEU A 178 -11.97 3.03 25.05
CA LEU A 178 -12.00 1.62 25.38
C LEU A 178 -13.44 1.16 25.69
N ALA A 179 -14.18 1.92 26.51
CA ALA A 179 -15.59 1.66 26.78
C ALA A 179 -16.46 1.77 25.52
N ALA A 180 -16.25 2.81 24.71
CA ALA A 180 -16.99 3.02 23.47
C ALA A 180 -16.72 1.94 22.40
N SER A 181 -15.54 1.32 22.42
CA SER A 181 -15.18 0.20 21.56
C SER A 181 -15.84 -1.13 21.97
N SER A 182 -16.67 -1.14 23.01
CA SER A 182 -17.37 -2.33 23.54
C SER A 182 -16.44 -3.45 24.00
N LEU A 183 -15.18 -3.12 24.32
CA LEU A 183 -14.26 -4.05 24.96
C LEU A 183 -14.64 -4.21 26.43
N PRO A 184 -14.72 -5.44 26.97
CA PRO A 184 -15.13 -5.67 28.35
C PRO A 184 -14.14 -5.01 29.33
N SER A 185 -14.68 -4.14 30.20
CA SER A 185 -13.91 -3.46 31.25
C SER A 185 -14.49 -3.75 32.63
N ARG A 186 -13.62 -3.96 33.63
CA ARG A 186 -14.05 -4.29 35.01
C ARG A 186 -14.13 -3.09 35.95
N ARG A 187 -13.49 -1.96 35.61
CA ARG A 187 -13.59 -0.61 36.21
C ARG A 187 -12.60 0.33 35.47
N PRO A 188 -13.01 1.49 34.94
CA PRO A 188 -12.12 2.35 34.15
C PRO A 188 -11.27 3.22 35.07
N VAL A 189 -10.13 2.70 35.54
CA VAL A 189 -9.11 3.50 36.22
C VAL A 189 -7.74 3.09 35.70
N GLY A 190 -7.08 3.95 34.93
CA GLY A 190 -5.68 3.77 34.50
C GLY A 190 -5.47 3.25 33.06
N PRO A 191 -4.19 3.15 32.63
CA PRO A 191 -3.85 2.79 31.26
C PRO A 191 -4.21 1.36 30.92
N TYR A 192 -4.50 1.13 29.63
CA TYR A 192 -4.63 -0.20 29.06
C TYR A 192 -3.53 -0.47 28.04
N VAL A 193 -3.20 -1.75 27.88
CA VAL A 193 -2.24 -2.23 26.90
C VAL A 193 -2.92 -3.26 26.01
N VAL A 194 -2.83 -3.06 24.69
CA VAL A 194 -3.32 -3.99 23.68
C VAL A 194 -2.13 -4.49 22.86
N ARG A 195 -2.10 -5.79 22.63
CA ARG A 195 -1.11 -6.51 21.84
C ARG A 195 -1.82 -7.22 20.71
N ASP A 196 -1.52 -6.81 19.48
CA ASP A 196 -2.04 -7.43 18.28
C ASP A 196 -0.93 -8.19 17.57
N ALA A 197 -1.24 -9.40 17.11
CA ALA A 197 -0.47 -10.08 16.08
C ALA A 197 -1.37 -10.31 14.87
N SER A 198 -0.93 -9.85 13.71
CA SER A 198 -1.70 -9.90 12.48
C SER A 198 -0.91 -10.52 11.34
N ILE A 199 -1.60 -11.28 10.52
CA ILE A 199 -1.11 -11.79 9.24
C ILE A 199 -2.00 -11.21 8.14
N THR A 200 -1.37 -10.65 7.11
CA THR A 200 -2.02 -10.21 5.88
C THR A 200 -1.46 -11.03 4.74
N LEU A 201 -2.33 -11.60 3.92
CA LEU A 201 -1.99 -12.33 2.70
C LEU A 201 -2.73 -11.71 1.53
N GLN A 202 -2.05 -11.58 0.39
CA GLN A 202 -2.67 -11.20 -0.87
C GLN A 202 -2.21 -12.17 -1.94
N GLN A 203 -3.10 -12.53 -2.85
CA GLN A 203 -2.76 -13.36 -3.99
C GLN A 203 -3.50 -12.89 -5.24
N THR A 204 -2.76 -12.67 -6.31
CA THR A 204 -3.31 -12.19 -7.59
C THR A 204 -3.29 -13.30 -8.63
N PHE A 205 -4.39 -13.47 -9.36
CA PHE A 205 -4.55 -14.47 -10.41
C PHE A 205 -5.22 -13.86 -11.63
N SER A 206 -4.49 -13.42 -12.66
CA SER A 206 -5.10 -12.89 -13.89
C SER A 206 -6.20 -11.85 -13.60
N ALA A 207 -7.48 -12.24 -13.63
CA ALA A 207 -8.66 -11.42 -13.32
C ALA A 207 -9.16 -11.48 -11.86
N LEU A 208 -8.50 -12.18 -10.94
CA LEU A 208 -8.95 -12.36 -9.55
C LEU A 208 -7.87 -11.96 -8.55
N ASP A 209 -8.16 -11.02 -7.66
CA ASP A 209 -7.36 -10.74 -6.47
C ASP A 209 -8.04 -11.31 -5.24
N LEU A 210 -7.29 -12.02 -4.41
CA LEU A 210 -7.71 -12.51 -3.10
C LEU A 210 -6.89 -11.84 -2.01
N ALA A 211 -7.54 -11.53 -0.89
CA ALA A 211 -6.87 -11.04 0.31
C ALA A 211 -7.46 -11.67 1.56
N ALA A 212 -6.60 -11.91 2.55
CA ALA A 212 -6.97 -12.39 3.86
C ALA A 212 -6.22 -11.61 4.94
N ILE A 213 -6.91 -11.26 6.02
CA ILE A 213 -6.31 -10.65 7.20
C ILE A 213 -6.79 -11.41 8.42
N GLY A 214 -5.87 -12.01 9.16
CA GLY A 214 -6.13 -12.62 10.46
C GLY A 214 -5.47 -11.80 11.55
N THR A 215 -6.18 -11.52 12.63
CA THR A 215 -5.62 -10.82 13.81
C THR A 215 -5.99 -11.57 15.07
N ILE A 216 -5.02 -11.73 15.97
CA ILE A 216 -5.24 -12.11 17.35
C ILE A 216 -4.89 -10.93 18.24
N ARG A 217 -5.70 -10.72 19.28
CA ARG A 217 -5.54 -9.62 20.23
C ARG A 217 -5.51 -10.15 21.65
N ALA A 218 -4.50 -9.73 22.40
CA ALA A 218 -4.46 -9.85 23.85
C ALA A 218 -4.40 -8.45 24.47
N GLY A 219 -5.28 -8.16 25.42
CA GLY A 219 -5.32 -6.90 26.15
C GLY A 219 -5.24 -7.14 27.65
N GLU A 220 -4.40 -6.36 28.33
CA GLU A 220 -4.21 -6.42 29.77
C GLU A 220 -4.03 -5.01 30.35
N GLY A 221 -4.62 -4.77 31.52
CA GLY A 221 -4.49 -3.53 32.27
C GLY A 221 -5.53 -3.44 33.38
N VAL A 222 -5.40 -2.44 34.25
CA VAL A 222 -6.30 -2.22 35.41
C VAL A 222 -7.78 -2.15 34.98
N ALA A 223 -8.03 -1.71 33.75
CA ALA A 223 -9.36 -1.58 33.18
C ALA A 223 -9.81 -2.71 32.23
N THR A 224 -8.96 -3.64 31.76
CA THR A 224 -9.35 -4.63 30.72
C THR A 224 -8.67 -5.98 30.83
N ARG A 225 -9.40 -7.04 30.48
CA ARG A 225 -8.83 -8.31 30.01
C ARG A 225 -9.53 -8.67 28.71
N VAL A 226 -8.78 -8.68 27.60
CA VAL A 226 -9.31 -8.97 26.27
C VAL A 226 -8.52 -10.12 25.66
N ASN A 227 -9.20 -11.14 25.16
CA ASN A 227 -8.63 -12.15 24.28
C ASN A 227 -9.59 -12.32 23.12
N ASP A 228 -9.18 -11.89 21.92
CA ASP A 228 -10.06 -11.89 20.77
C ASP A 228 -9.33 -12.24 19.47
N ARG A 229 -10.10 -12.61 18.46
CA ARG A 229 -9.63 -13.01 17.14
C ARG A 229 -10.56 -12.56 16.04
N SER A 230 -9.97 -12.16 14.92
CA SER A 230 -10.65 -11.84 13.68
C SER A 230 -10.06 -12.57 12.50
N LEU A 231 -10.92 -12.78 11.51
CA LEU A 231 -10.55 -13.14 10.15
C LEU A 231 -11.41 -12.29 9.22
N MET A 232 -10.77 -11.68 8.23
CA MET A 232 -11.40 -10.99 7.12
C MET A 232 -10.89 -11.60 5.82
N LEU A 233 -11.80 -11.81 4.87
CA LEU A 233 -11.51 -12.30 3.53
C LEU A 233 -12.09 -11.32 2.52
N ALA A 234 -11.38 -11.10 1.44
CA ALA A 234 -11.85 -10.30 0.32
C ALA A 234 -11.43 -10.93 -1.00
N ALA A 235 -12.30 -10.80 -2.00
CA ALA A 235 -12.06 -11.16 -3.39
C ALA A 235 -12.44 -9.99 -4.29
N ALA A 236 -11.63 -9.70 -5.30
CA ALA A 236 -11.93 -8.74 -6.35
C ALA A 236 -11.78 -9.41 -7.71
N PHE A 237 -12.89 -9.53 -8.44
CA PHE A 237 -12.94 -10.08 -9.78
C PHE A 237 -13.02 -8.94 -10.80
N TYR A 238 -11.98 -8.79 -11.60
CA TYR A 238 -11.85 -7.75 -12.62
C TYR A 238 -12.65 -8.14 -13.87
N LEU A 239 -13.70 -7.37 -14.13
CA LEU A 239 -14.48 -7.45 -15.37
C LEU A 239 -13.73 -6.76 -16.51
N THR A 240 -12.99 -5.70 -16.17
CA THR A 240 -12.08 -4.98 -17.06
C THR A 240 -10.83 -4.59 -16.27
N PRO A 241 -9.77 -4.04 -16.90
CA PRO A 241 -8.59 -3.55 -16.19
C PRO A 241 -8.86 -2.46 -15.14
N VAL A 242 -10.03 -1.81 -15.20
CA VAL A 242 -10.42 -0.68 -14.34
C VAL A 242 -11.71 -0.92 -13.56
N VAL A 243 -12.49 -1.94 -13.88
CA VAL A 243 -13.75 -2.29 -13.18
C VAL A 243 -13.63 -3.68 -12.56
N ALA A 244 -13.91 -3.77 -11.25
CA ALA A 244 -13.96 -5.04 -10.54
C ALA A 244 -15.22 -5.18 -9.68
N LEU A 245 -15.75 -6.39 -9.62
CA LEU A 245 -16.70 -6.79 -8.59
C LEU A 245 -15.93 -7.23 -7.35
N THR A 246 -16.23 -6.64 -6.20
CA THR A 246 -15.59 -6.96 -4.93
C THR A 246 -16.59 -7.60 -3.99
N VAL A 247 -16.14 -8.66 -3.31
CA VAL A 247 -16.90 -9.31 -2.24
C VAL A 247 -15.96 -9.44 -1.05
N SER A 248 -16.42 -9.07 0.13
CA SER A 248 -15.63 -9.22 1.34
C SER A 248 -16.49 -9.57 2.53
N GLY A 249 -15.88 -10.17 3.54
CA GLY A 249 -16.60 -10.48 4.76
C GLY A 249 -15.68 -11.00 5.85
N GLY A 250 -16.17 -10.93 7.06
CA GLY A 250 -15.42 -11.38 8.23
C GLY A 250 -15.80 -10.64 9.48
N ARG A 251 -14.84 -10.58 10.40
CA ARG A 251 -14.96 -9.90 11.68
C ARG A 251 -13.90 -8.81 11.79
N GLN A 252 -14.30 -7.63 12.21
CA GLN A 252 -13.43 -6.53 12.58
C GLN A 252 -13.36 -6.46 14.09
N LEU A 253 -12.16 -6.59 14.66
CA LEU A 253 -11.98 -6.32 16.08
C LEU A 253 -12.29 -4.85 16.37
N ALA A 254 -12.77 -4.60 17.57
CA ALA A 254 -12.92 -3.25 18.08
C ALA A 254 -11.61 -2.46 17.90
N ASP A 255 -11.64 -1.19 17.52
CA ASP A 255 -10.48 -0.33 17.44
C ASP A 255 -10.56 0.71 18.57
N PRO A 256 -9.80 0.54 19.67
CA PRO A 256 -9.87 1.46 20.80
C PRO A 256 -9.19 2.80 20.51
N LEU A 257 -8.40 2.95 19.44
CA LEU A 257 -7.84 4.24 19.03
C LEU A 257 -8.87 5.11 18.30
N ARG A 258 -9.86 4.45 17.68
CA ARG A 258 -10.92 5.08 16.89
C ARG A 258 -12.30 4.87 17.51
N ALA A 259 -12.35 4.29 18.71
CA ALA A 259 -13.56 3.77 19.36
C ALA A 259 -14.54 3.09 18.40
N LEU A 260 -14.02 2.28 17.50
CA LEU A 260 -14.84 1.46 16.64
C LEU A 260 -15.19 0.19 17.41
N PRO A 261 -16.46 -0.19 17.51
CA PRO A 261 -16.84 -1.45 18.12
C PRO A 261 -16.51 -2.63 17.18
N ASP A 262 -16.49 -3.83 17.76
CA ASP A 262 -16.41 -5.07 16.98
C ASP A 262 -17.62 -5.22 16.06
N ALA A 263 -17.36 -5.67 14.83
CA ALA A 263 -18.35 -5.83 13.79
C ALA A 263 -18.10 -7.09 12.97
N LYS A 264 -19.17 -7.83 12.67
CA LYS A 264 -19.19 -8.84 11.61
C LYS A 264 -19.88 -8.26 10.40
N PHE A 265 -19.34 -8.48 9.22
CA PHE A 265 -19.92 -7.95 7.99
C PHE A 265 -19.73 -8.91 6.83
N VAL A 266 -20.60 -8.74 5.84
CA VAL A 266 -20.44 -9.22 4.46
C VAL A 266 -20.79 -8.06 3.55
N SER A 267 -20.00 -7.83 2.52
CA SER A 267 -20.20 -6.76 1.55
C SER A 267 -20.02 -7.24 0.12
N ALA A 268 -20.72 -6.59 -0.79
CA ALA A 268 -20.52 -6.70 -2.22
C ALA A 268 -20.56 -5.29 -2.84
N SER A 269 -19.61 -5.00 -3.71
CA SER A 269 -19.46 -3.67 -4.29
C SER A 269 -18.83 -3.70 -5.67
N ILE A 270 -19.02 -2.61 -6.40
CA ILE A 270 -18.33 -2.35 -7.66
C ILE A 270 -17.21 -1.37 -7.38
N ARG A 271 -16.00 -1.73 -7.82
CA ARG A 271 -14.80 -0.91 -7.74
C ARG A 271 -14.44 -0.38 -9.12
N VAL A 272 -14.19 0.92 -9.20
CA VAL A 272 -13.69 1.60 -10.39
C VAL A 272 -12.34 2.26 -10.09
N LEU A 273 -11.37 2.04 -10.97
CA LEU A 273 -10.02 2.60 -10.93
C LEU A 273 -9.89 3.68 -11.99
N PHE A 274 -9.75 4.95 -11.58
CA PHE A 274 -9.67 6.11 -12.48
C PHE A 274 -8.25 6.47 -12.87
N LEU A 275 -7.31 6.24 -11.95
CA LEU A 275 -5.89 6.26 -12.20
C LEU A 275 -5.38 4.91 -11.75
N ARG A 276 -4.76 4.17 -12.66
CA ARG A 276 -3.96 3.00 -12.35
C ARG A 276 -2.75 3.16 -13.24
N ARG A 277 -1.63 3.60 -12.69
CA ARG A 277 -0.37 3.26 -13.35
C ARG A 277 -0.26 1.76 -13.18
N ASP A 278 -0.39 1.02 -14.27
CA ASP A 278 -0.50 -0.43 -14.30
C ASP A 278 0.30 -1.15 -13.19
N PRO A 279 -0.24 -2.18 -12.51
CA PRO A 279 0.57 -3.13 -11.74
C PRO A 279 1.50 -3.94 -12.65
N ALA A 280 1.38 -3.80 -13.97
CA ALA A 280 2.45 -4.16 -14.89
C ALA A 280 3.73 -3.31 -14.70
N VAL A 281 3.72 -2.24 -13.89
CA VAL A 281 4.92 -1.53 -13.39
C VAL A 281 5.46 -2.16 -12.09
N LEU A 282 4.77 -3.19 -11.59
CA LEU A 282 5.29 -4.23 -10.71
C LEU A 282 5.35 -5.60 -11.43
N GLN A 283 5.47 -5.61 -12.76
CA GLN A 283 6.54 -6.46 -13.26
C GLN A 283 7.78 -5.93 -12.54
N ILE A 284 8.37 -6.75 -11.67
CA ILE A 284 9.82 -6.78 -11.70
C ILE A 284 10.09 -7.03 -13.17
N ASP A 285 10.38 -5.96 -13.91
CA ASP A 285 10.96 -6.05 -15.22
C ASP A 285 12.27 -6.80 -14.99
N ARG A 286 12.17 -8.13 -14.94
CA ARG A 286 13.20 -9.05 -15.41
C ARG A 286 13.20 -8.97 -16.93
N TYR A 287 13.14 -7.75 -17.44
CA TYR A 287 13.50 -7.48 -18.79
C TYR A 287 15.01 -7.38 -18.72
N GLY A 288 15.65 -8.45 -19.16
CA GLY A 288 17.06 -8.42 -19.47
C GLY A 288 17.22 -7.50 -20.67
N ALA A 289 17.68 -6.29 -20.41
CA ALA A 289 18.20 -5.43 -21.47
C ALA A 289 19.67 -5.81 -21.66
N ILE A 290 20.02 -6.26 -22.85
CA ILE A 290 21.41 -6.54 -23.22
C ILE A 290 21.78 -5.67 -24.41
N ALA A 291 22.98 -5.13 -24.37
CA ALA A 291 23.53 -4.32 -25.44
C ALA A 291 24.68 -5.10 -26.10
N LEU A 292 24.52 -5.43 -27.38
CA LEU A 292 25.51 -6.12 -28.19
C LEU A 292 26.19 -5.09 -29.08
N MET A 293 27.52 -5.00 -29.02
CA MET A 293 28.29 -4.09 -29.83
C MET A 293 29.02 -4.86 -30.93
N LYS A 294 28.93 -4.36 -32.16
CA LYS A 294 29.69 -4.84 -33.31
C LYS A 294 30.49 -3.65 -33.89
N PRO A 295 31.84 -3.71 -33.91
CA PRO A 295 32.64 -2.69 -34.56
C PRO A 295 32.31 -2.58 -36.05
N ASP A 296 32.29 -1.36 -36.58
CA ASP A 296 32.03 -1.10 -37.99
C ASP A 296 33.35 -0.94 -38.77
N PRO A 297 33.42 -1.38 -40.05
CA PRO A 297 34.66 -1.33 -40.85
C PRO A 297 35.21 0.09 -41.05
N ASP A 298 34.32 1.08 -41.12
CA ASP A 298 34.65 2.48 -41.41
C ASP A 298 34.93 3.32 -40.15
N GLY A 299 35.03 2.66 -38.98
CA GLY A 299 35.15 3.29 -37.67
C GLY A 299 33.80 3.43 -36.94
N GLY A 300 33.85 3.43 -35.61
CA GLY A 300 32.66 3.40 -34.77
C GLY A 300 32.14 1.98 -34.50
N ALA A 301 30.90 1.87 -34.03
CA ALA A 301 30.27 0.57 -33.79
C ALA A 301 28.74 0.63 -33.88
N THR A 302 28.16 -0.46 -34.37
CA THR A 302 26.73 -0.70 -34.29
C THR A 302 26.39 -1.32 -32.93
N LEU A 303 25.55 -0.61 -32.14
CA LEU A 303 24.99 -1.10 -30.89
C LEU A 303 23.59 -1.66 -31.14
N THR A 304 23.39 -2.95 -30.86
CA THR A 304 22.08 -3.59 -30.83
C THR A 304 21.61 -3.75 -29.39
N ILE A 305 20.56 -3.04 -29.02
CA ILE A 305 19.91 -3.16 -27.72
C ILE A 305 18.76 -4.14 -27.87
N ARG A 306 18.78 -5.24 -27.12
CA ARG A 306 17.66 -6.20 -27.04
C ARG A 306 17.06 -6.17 -25.65
N VAL A 307 15.75 -6.03 -25.56
CA VAL A 307 14.99 -6.03 -24.30
C VAL A 307 13.94 -7.12 -24.37
N LEU A 308 14.10 -8.16 -23.55
CA LEU A 308 13.09 -9.20 -23.39
C LEU A 308 11.93 -8.61 -22.61
N ALA A 309 10.80 -8.31 -23.24
CA ALA A 309 9.58 -7.84 -22.58
C ALA A 309 8.32 -8.39 -23.25
N ASN A 310 7.13 -8.11 -22.70
CA ASN A 310 5.88 -8.47 -23.35
C ASN A 310 5.76 -7.74 -24.72
N SER A 311 5.23 -8.40 -25.75
CA SER A 311 5.01 -7.82 -27.09
C SER A 311 4.03 -6.65 -27.12
N ALA A 312 3.15 -6.53 -26.12
CA ALA A 312 2.24 -5.40 -25.94
C ALA A 312 2.86 -4.23 -25.15
N ALA A 313 4.13 -4.34 -24.73
CA ALA A 313 4.79 -3.29 -23.96
C ALA A 313 5.16 -2.08 -24.84
N ARG A 314 5.41 -0.93 -24.20
CA ARG A 314 6.04 0.22 -24.84
C ARG A 314 7.48 0.29 -24.36
N VAL A 315 8.43 -0.07 -25.21
CA VAL A 315 9.86 -0.05 -24.87
C VAL A 315 10.56 1.10 -25.57
N GLU A 316 11.36 1.84 -24.81
CA GLU A 316 12.13 2.97 -25.31
C GLU A 316 13.58 2.86 -24.86
N ALA A 317 14.49 3.36 -25.69
CA ALA A 317 15.88 3.60 -25.35
C ALA A 317 16.20 5.08 -25.49
N TYR A 318 17.19 5.55 -24.76
CA TYR A 318 17.73 6.90 -24.90
C TYR A 318 19.20 6.88 -24.52
N GLY A 319 19.96 7.82 -25.06
CA GLY A 319 21.39 7.89 -24.82
C GLY A 319 22.04 9.01 -25.58
N THR A 320 23.37 8.98 -25.62
CA THR A 320 24.17 9.97 -26.37
C THR A 320 23.76 10.00 -27.85
N PHE A 321 23.47 8.84 -28.44
CA PHE A 321 23.06 8.68 -29.84
C PHE A 321 21.74 9.38 -30.21
N SER A 322 20.89 9.67 -29.23
CA SER A 322 19.60 10.35 -29.45
C SER A 322 19.56 11.74 -28.84
N SER A 323 20.72 12.30 -28.46
CA SER A 323 20.79 13.54 -27.67
C SER A 323 19.85 13.51 -26.46
N TRP A 324 19.76 12.34 -25.81
CA TRP A 324 18.89 12.08 -24.67
C TRP A 324 17.39 12.16 -24.94
N GLN A 325 16.96 12.13 -26.20
CA GLN A 325 15.55 11.98 -26.57
C GLN A 325 15.12 10.51 -26.55
N PRO A 326 13.94 10.16 -26.03
CA PRO A 326 13.43 8.79 -26.07
C PRO A 326 13.18 8.31 -27.51
N VAL A 327 13.76 7.17 -27.86
CA VAL A 327 13.58 6.49 -29.14
C VAL A 327 12.77 5.21 -28.91
N PRO A 328 11.62 5.02 -29.60
CA PRO A 328 10.85 3.79 -29.48
C PRO A 328 11.62 2.61 -30.10
N MET A 329 11.60 1.47 -29.42
CA MET A 329 12.17 0.21 -29.93
C MET A 329 11.14 -0.53 -30.78
N GLN A 330 11.56 -1.47 -31.61
CA GLN A 330 10.69 -2.28 -32.46
C GLN A 330 10.59 -3.71 -31.93
N TRP A 331 9.40 -4.33 -32.01
CA TRP A 331 9.25 -5.75 -31.68
C TRP A 331 9.76 -6.62 -32.83
N VAL A 332 10.81 -7.41 -32.58
CA VAL A 332 11.46 -8.30 -33.56
C VAL A 332 11.52 -9.70 -32.97
N LEU A 333 10.84 -10.65 -33.62
CA LEU A 333 10.71 -12.05 -33.19
C LEU A 333 10.12 -12.17 -31.77
N ASP A 334 11.00 -12.24 -30.77
CA ASP A 334 10.70 -12.50 -29.36
C ASP A 334 11.19 -11.39 -28.40
N ALA A 335 11.72 -10.29 -28.94
CA ALA A 335 12.30 -9.20 -28.16
C ALA A 335 12.03 -7.82 -28.76
N TRP A 336 12.15 -6.79 -27.93
CA TRP A 336 12.25 -5.41 -28.41
C TRP A 336 13.69 -5.13 -28.81
N GLU A 337 13.90 -4.62 -30.03
CA GLU A 337 15.21 -4.34 -30.58
C GLU A 337 15.34 -2.89 -31.05
N LEU A 338 16.54 -2.34 -30.87
CA LEU A 338 16.97 -1.07 -31.44
C LEU A 338 18.43 -1.21 -31.88
N GLN A 339 18.70 -0.87 -33.13
CA GLN A 339 20.06 -0.79 -33.67
C GLN A 339 20.41 0.67 -33.89
N VAL A 340 21.55 1.10 -33.33
CA VAL A 340 22.07 2.47 -33.49
C VAL A 340 23.55 2.43 -33.82
N HIS A 341 23.97 3.30 -34.73
CA HIS A 341 25.38 3.51 -35.01
C HIS A 341 25.96 4.50 -33.98
N LEU A 342 27.13 4.19 -33.43
CA LEU A 342 27.80 4.98 -32.41
C LEU A 342 29.17 5.44 -32.91
N PRO A 343 29.49 6.74 -32.76
CA PRO A 343 30.83 7.22 -33.06
C PRO A 343 31.85 6.74 -32.00
N PRO A 344 33.15 6.72 -32.34
CA PRO A 344 34.23 6.42 -31.39
C PRO A 344 34.14 7.24 -30.10
N GLY A 345 34.51 6.64 -28.98
CA GLY A 345 34.50 7.27 -27.66
C GLY A 345 33.43 6.76 -26.68
N PRO A 346 33.29 7.41 -25.51
CA PRO A 346 32.39 6.98 -24.45
C PRO A 346 30.93 7.33 -24.79
N GLN A 347 30.08 6.31 -24.75
CA GLN A 347 28.65 6.40 -25.06
C GLN A 347 27.83 5.95 -23.85
N ARG A 348 26.72 6.64 -23.61
CA ARG A 348 25.78 6.29 -22.54
C ARG A 348 24.46 5.84 -23.13
N VAL A 349 23.88 4.82 -22.51
CA VAL A 349 22.62 4.22 -22.96
C VAL A 349 21.78 3.76 -21.77
N ALA A 350 20.49 4.00 -21.83
CA ALA A 350 19.54 3.38 -20.93
C ALA A 350 18.22 3.07 -21.62
N VAL A 351 17.45 2.20 -20.97
CA VAL A 351 16.18 1.69 -21.47
C VAL A 351 15.09 1.82 -20.42
N ARG A 352 13.84 1.90 -20.84
CA ARG A 352 12.68 1.81 -19.97
C ARG A 352 11.56 1.05 -20.65
N VAL A 353 10.67 0.47 -19.84
CA VAL A 353 9.49 -0.23 -20.33
C VAL A 353 8.25 0.36 -19.69
N ASN A 354 7.21 0.63 -20.48
CA ASN A 354 5.94 1.19 -20.03
C ASN A 354 6.07 2.48 -19.20
N GLY A 355 7.07 3.32 -19.52
CA GLY A 355 7.33 4.56 -18.80
C GLY A 355 7.89 4.35 -17.38
N SER A 356 8.56 3.21 -17.13
CA SER A 356 9.33 2.94 -15.91
C SER A 356 10.52 3.90 -15.73
N GLN A 357 11.21 3.80 -14.61
CA GLN A 357 12.53 4.41 -14.45
C GLN A 357 13.50 3.88 -15.52
N TRP A 358 14.35 4.77 -16.01
CA TRP A 358 15.46 4.45 -16.89
C TRP A 358 16.47 3.55 -16.18
N ARG A 359 16.98 2.54 -16.90
CA ARG A 359 17.97 1.59 -16.39
C ARG A 359 19.05 1.31 -17.41
N ALA A 360 20.25 1.06 -16.92
CA ALA A 360 21.34 0.53 -17.74
C ALA A 360 21.00 -0.89 -18.24
N PRO A 361 21.37 -1.23 -19.50
CA PRO A 361 21.48 -2.63 -19.91
C PRO A 361 22.34 -3.44 -18.94
N ALA A 362 21.93 -4.67 -18.66
CA ALA A 362 22.47 -5.50 -17.58
C ALA A 362 23.95 -5.89 -17.78
N ASN A 363 24.42 -5.92 -19.02
CA ASN A 363 25.79 -6.28 -19.39
C ASN A 363 26.72 -5.07 -19.54
N LEU A 364 26.27 -3.86 -19.21
CA LEU A 364 27.08 -2.64 -19.25
C LEU A 364 27.44 -2.15 -17.85
N THR A 365 28.57 -1.45 -17.76
CA THR A 365 28.98 -0.76 -16.53
C THR A 365 28.01 0.37 -16.23
N LYS A 366 27.44 0.37 -15.01
CA LYS A 366 26.46 1.36 -14.58
C LYS A 366 27.14 2.66 -14.16
N VAL A 367 26.60 3.78 -14.64
CA VAL A 367 27.00 5.13 -14.25
C VAL A 367 25.75 5.89 -13.80
N THR A 368 25.85 6.58 -12.68
CA THR A 368 24.79 7.45 -12.16
C THR A 368 25.10 8.89 -12.53
N ASP A 369 24.11 9.63 -13.02
CA ASP A 369 24.25 11.06 -13.26
C ASP A 369 24.01 11.89 -11.98
N GLU A 370 24.29 13.19 -12.07
CA GLU A 370 24.12 14.16 -10.97
C GLU A 370 22.66 14.41 -10.57
N PHE A 371 21.70 13.93 -11.36
CA PHE A 371 20.26 14.02 -11.13
C PHE A 371 19.64 12.68 -10.70
N GLY A 372 20.45 11.64 -10.46
CA GLY A 372 20.02 10.33 -9.96
C GLY A 372 19.53 9.35 -11.03
N GLY A 373 19.69 9.65 -12.32
CA GLY A 373 19.45 8.74 -13.44
C GLY A 373 20.54 7.66 -13.57
N GLU A 374 20.15 6.43 -13.96
CA GLU A 374 21.07 5.29 -14.17
C GLU A 374 21.22 4.99 -15.67
N ALA A 375 22.45 5.04 -16.18
CA ALA A 375 22.79 4.69 -17.56
C ALA A 375 23.95 3.68 -17.64
N GLY A 376 23.97 2.86 -18.68
CA GLY A 376 25.09 1.99 -19.02
C GLY A 376 26.13 2.74 -19.83
N MET A 377 27.40 2.55 -19.50
CA MET A 377 28.53 3.09 -20.27
C MET A 377 29.05 2.02 -21.23
N VAL A 378 29.31 2.42 -22.46
CA VAL A 378 30.04 1.63 -23.45
C VAL A 378 31.10 2.50 -24.11
N VAL A 379 32.27 1.94 -24.38
CA VAL A 379 33.37 2.65 -25.05
C VAL A 379 33.53 2.06 -26.43
N VAL A 380 33.31 2.88 -27.45
CA VAL A 380 33.52 2.52 -28.85
C VAL A 380 34.99 2.76 -29.19
N PRO A 381 35.73 1.72 -29.65
CA PRO A 381 37.14 1.82 -30.02
C PRO A 381 37.44 2.85 -31.10
#